data_AF-A0A2Y9CAQ0-F1
#
_entry.id   AF-A0A2Y9CAQ0-F1
#
_cell.length_a   1.000
_cell.length_b   1.000
_cell.length_c   1.000
_cell.angle_alpha   90.00
_cell.angle_beta   90.00
_cell.angle_gamma   90.00
#
_symmetry.space_group_name_H-M   'P 1'
#
loop_
_entity.id
_entity.type
_entity.pdbx_description
1 polymer ?
#
loop_
_entity_poly.entity_id
_entity_poly.type
_entity_poly.pdbx_seq_one_letter_code
_entity_poly.pdbx_strand_id
1 'polypeptide(L)'
;MNQSERRMFLIRELLKEDDRYSGMSIPDQEEDQKQLLRGLMNIRSPKKISPQFLAVQDKYLQAETKAKGVTELDDLRPVSDGLYLWQGDITTLHCDAIVNAANSGMTGCYVPNHRCIDNCIHSYSGIQLRLECAELMERQGHEEPTGKAKITKAYNLPCSYILHTVGPIIQGILTKEDYELLAGCYQSCLELAAEKELESIAFCCISTGEFHFPNEKAAEIAVRTVKKFMEKKTSIKKVIFNVFKDTDKNFYERLLR
;
A
#
# COMPACT_ATOMS: atom_id res chain seq x y z
N MET A 1 -9.42 -13.61 -23.67
CA MET A 1 -10.03 -13.68 -22.34
C MET A 1 -10.66 -12.34 -22.00
N ASN A 2 -11.98 -12.32 -21.80
CA ASN A 2 -12.71 -11.22 -21.16
C ASN A 2 -12.47 -11.21 -19.63
N GLN A 3 -13.01 -10.22 -18.91
CA GLN A 3 -12.71 -10.05 -17.48
C GLN A 3 -13.18 -11.22 -16.60
N SER A 4 -14.36 -11.77 -16.90
CA SER A 4 -14.92 -12.94 -16.21
C SER A 4 -14.06 -14.19 -16.45
N GLU A 5 -13.65 -14.43 -17.70
CA GLU A 5 -12.76 -15.55 -18.05
C GLU A 5 -11.40 -15.45 -17.35
N ARG A 6 -10.82 -14.24 -17.25
CA ARG A 6 -9.56 -14.01 -16.52
C ARG A 6 -9.73 -14.34 -15.03
N ARG A 7 -10.78 -13.81 -14.39
CA ARG A 7 -11.07 -14.07 -12.98
C ARG A 7 -11.22 -15.57 -12.70
N MET A 8 -12.02 -16.26 -13.50
CA MET A 8 -12.24 -17.71 -13.36
C MET A 8 -10.95 -18.51 -13.58
N PHE A 9 -10.12 -18.12 -14.54
CA PHE A 9 -8.81 -18.75 -14.74
C PHE A 9 -7.91 -18.57 -13.52
N LEU A 10 -7.79 -17.35 -12.99
CA LEU A 10 -6.93 -17.07 -11.82
C LEU A 10 -7.39 -17.86 -10.60
N ILE A 11 -8.69 -17.88 -10.31
CA ILE A 11 -9.25 -18.67 -9.19
C ILE A 11 -8.91 -20.15 -9.38
N ARG A 12 -9.16 -20.72 -10.56
CA ARG A 12 -8.89 -22.14 -10.84
C ARG A 12 -7.43 -22.49 -10.68
N GLU A 13 -6.52 -21.63 -11.15
CA GLU A 13 -5.08 -21.89 -11.00
C GLU A 13 -4.67 -21.84 -9.52
N LEU A 14 -5.16 -20.86 -8.75
CA LEU A 14 -4.85 -20.77 -7.31
C LEU A 14 -5.43 -21.96 -6.51
N LEU A 15 -6.63 -22.42 -6.83
CA LEU A 15 -7.25 -23.59 -6.18
C LEU A 15 -6.47 -24.89 -6.45
N LYS A 16 -5.78 -25.00 -7.60
CA LYS A 16 -4.93 -26.16 -7.94
C LYS A 16 -3.58 -26.16 -7.21
N GLU A 17 -3.16 -25.03 -6.64
CA GLU A 17 -1.84 -24.91 -6.03
C GLU A 17 -1.74 -25.57 -4.63
N ASP A 18 -2.87 -25.93 -4.02
CA ASP A 18 -2.93 -26.44 -2.66
C ASP A 18 -4.13 -27.40 -2.48
N ASP A 19 -3.83 -28.65 -2.07
CA ASP A 19 -4.83 -29.71 -1.91
C ASP A 19 -5.91 -29.37 -0.86
N ARG A 20 -5.62 -28.45 0.07
CA ARG A 20 -6.61 -27.96 1.05
C ARG A 20 -7.82 -27.30 0.39
N TYR A 21 -7.69 -26.87 -0.87
CA TYR A 21 -8.77 -26.22 -1.63
C TYR A 21 -9.51 -27.16 -2.58
N SER A 22 -9.12 -28.44 -2.67
CA SER A 22 -9.65 -29.41 -3.65
C SER A 22 -11.17 -29.60 -3.64
N GLY A 23 -11.84 -29.30 -2.52
CA GLY A 23 -13.30 -29.35 -2.37
C GLY A 23 -14.03 -28.00 -2.45
N MET A 24 -13.31 -26.89 -2.68
CA MET A 24 -13.93 -25.57 -2.75
C MET A 24 -14.64 -25.35 -4.10
N SER A 25 -15.92 -25.01 -4.05
CA SER A 25 -16.64 -24.53 -5.23
C SER A 25 -16.33 -23.07 -5.51
N ILE A 26 -16.31 -22.70 -6.80
CA ILE A 26 -16.24 -21.31 -7.22
C ILE A 26 -17.68 -20.76 -7.20
N PRO A 27 -17.97 -19.67 -6.46
CA PRO A 27 -19.30 -19.06 -6.43
C PRO A 27 -19.79 -18.61 -7.81
N ASP A 28 -21.10 -18.55 -8.01
CA ASP A 28 -21.69 -18.09 -9.27
C ASP A 28 -21.67 -16.56 -9.41
N GLN A 29 -21.82 -15.84 -8.30
CA GLN A 29 -21.90 -14.38 -8.28
C GLN A 29 -20.52 -13.74 -8.49
N GLU A 30 -20.48 -12.70 -9.31
CA GLU A 30 -19.23 -12.00 -9.63
C GLU A 30 -18.52 -11.45 -8.39
N GLU A 31 -19.25 -10.81 -7.48
CA GLU A 31 -18.65 -10.21 -6.29
C GLU A 31 -18.03 -11.27 -5.36
N ASP A 32 -18.70 -12.41 -5.21
CA ASP A 32 -18.19 -13.53 -4.42
C ASP A 32 -16.95 -14.15 -5.08
N GLN A 33 -16.90 -14.22 -6.41
CA GLN A 33 -15.69 -14.62 -7.14
C GLN A 33 -14.53 -13.64 -6.91
N LYS A 34 -14.80 -12.32 -6.88
CA LYS A 34 -13.77 -11.31 -6.60
C LYS A 34 -13.22 -11.45 -5.18
N GLN A 35 -14.11 -11.68 -4.20
CA GLN A 35 -13.71 -11.93 -2.80
C GLN A 35 -12.94 -13.24 -2.65
N LEU A 36 -13.32 -14.30 -3.37
CA LEU A 36 -12.58 -15.56 -3.39
C LEU A 36 -11.18 -15.36 -3.99
N LEU A 37 -11.09 -14.72 -5.16
CA LEU A 37 -9.80 -14.45 -5.81
C LEU A 37 -8.87 -13.66 -4.90
N ARG A 38 -9.36 -12.56 -4.31
CA ARG A 38 -8.60 -11.74 -3.37
C ARG A 38 -8.15 -12.56 -2.17
N GLY A 39 -9.06 -13.31 -1.55
CA GLY A 39 -8.76 -14.16 -0.40
C GLY A 39 -7.66 -15.19 -0.70
N LEU A 40 -7.76 -15.89 -1.83
CA LEU A 40 -6.74 -16.86 -2.28
C LEU A 40 -5.39 -16.19 -2.53
N MET A 41 -5.35 -15.02 -3.16
CA MET A 41 -4.11 -14.25 -3.35
C MET A 41 -3.50 -13.80 -2.02
N ASN A 42 -4.33 -13.42 -1.03
CA ASN A 42 -3.86 -12.95 0.28
C ASN A 42 -3.19 -14.06 1.10
N ILE A 43 -3.66 -15.31 1.02
CA ILE A 43 -3.10 -16.43 1.80
C ILE A 43 -2.00 -17.19 1.07
N ARG A 44 -1.77 -16.90 -0.21
CA ARG A 44 -0.77 -17.58 -1.03
C ARG A 44 0.65 -17.25 -0.55
N SER A 45 1.45 -18.27 -0.24
CA SER A 45 2.88 -18.11 0.08
C SER A 45 3.67 -17.49 -1.09
N PRO A 46 4.77 -16.77 -0.82
CA PRO A 46 5.66 -16.22 -1.84
C PRO A 46 6.43 -17.32 -2.59
N LYS A 47 5.77 -18.05 -3.49
CA LYS A 47 6.37 -19.05 -4.36
C LYS A 47 6.24 -18.66 -5.83
N LYS A 48 7.17 -19.12 -6.67
CA LYS A 48 7.14 -18.90 -8.13
C LYS A 48 5.76 -19.28 -8.70
N ILE A 49 5.36 -18.58 -9.76
CA ILE A 49 4.13 -18.85 -10.48
C ILE A 49 4.37 -18.80 -11.99
N SER A 50 3.47 -19.38 -12.78
CA SER A 50 3.65 -19.43 -14.22
C SER A 50 3.61 -18.04 -14.85
N PRO A 51 4.43 -17.77 -15.90
CA PRO A 51 4.35 -16.51 -16.65
C PRO A 51 2.96 -16.26 -17.25
N GLN A 52 2.23 -17.33 -17.60
CA GLN A 52 0.86 -17.24 -18.08
C GLN A 52 -0.08 -16.68 -17.00
N PHE A 53 0.04 -17.15 -15.76
CA PHE A 53 -0.75 -16.62 -14.65
C PHE A 53 -0.51 -15.12 -14.48
N LEU A 54 0.76 -14.71 -14.42
CA LEU A 54 1.13 -13.29 -14.28
C LEU A 54 0.53 -12.44 -15.40
N ALA A 55 0.66 -12.87 -16.65
CA ALA A 55 0.09 -12.14 -17.78
C ALA A 55 -1.43 -12.02 -17.74
N VAL A 56 -2.14 -13.03 -17.21
CA VAL A 56 -3.60 -12.98 -17.03
C VAL A 56 -3.98 -12.09 -15.85
N GLN A 57 -3.24 -12.19 -14.75
CA GLN A 57 -3.43 -11.38 -13.55
C GLN A 57 -3.23 -9.89 -13.86
N ASP A 58 -2.15 -9.54 -14.54
CA ASP A 58 -1.82 -8.15 -14.83
C ASP A 58 -2.93 -7.50 -15.67
N LYS A 59 -3.40 -8.19 -16.71
CA LYS A 59 -4.56 -7.75 -17.52
C LYS A 59 -5.85 -7.64 -16.72
N TYR A 60 -6.05 -8.53 -15.73
CA TYR A 60 -7.22 -8.49 -14.86
C TYR A 60 -7.16 -7.28 -13.92
N LEU A 61 -6.05 -7.11 -13.19
CA LEU A 61 -5.86 -6.04 -12.21
C LEU A 61 -5.85 -4.66 -12.87
N GLN A 62 -5.16 -4.49 -14.00
CA GLN A 62 -5.17 -3.23 -14.75
C GLN A 62 -6.58 -2.84 -15.22
N ALA A 63 -7.39 -3.82 -15.62
CA ALA A 63 -8.78 -3.58 -15.99
C ALA A 63 -9.66 -3.20 -14.78
N GLU A 64 -9.46 -3.84 -13.61
CA GLU A 64 -10.15 -3.45 -12.37
C GLU A 64 -9.76 -2.03 -11.94
N THR A 65 -8.47 -1.70 -11.94
CA THR A 65 -7.97 -0.36 -11.61
C THR A 65 -8.53 0.70 -12.56
N LYS A 66 -8.55 0.41 -13.87
CA LYS A 66 -9.16 1.30 -14.86
C LYS A 66 -10.66 1.49 -14.63
N ALA A 67 -11.38 0.43 -14.28
CA ALA A 67 -12.82 0.50 -14.02
C ALA A 67 -13.17 1.32 -12.77
N LYS A 68 -12.29 1.34 -11.75
CA LYS A 68 -12.42 2.21 -10.58
C LYS A 68 -12.22 3.70 -10.90
N GLY A 69 -11.49 4.00 -11.97
CA GLY A 69 -11.03 5.35 -12.31
C GLY A 69 -9.69 5.66 -11.66
N VAL A 70 -8.75 6.13 -12.47
CA VAL A 70 -7.42 6.57 -12.01
C VAL A 70 -7.46 8.08 -11.80
N THR A 71 -6.92 8.54 -10.68
CA THR A 71 -6.73 9.96 -10.39
C THR A 71 -5.32 10.35 -10.77
N GLU A 72 -5.19 11.32 -11.68
CA GLU A 72 -3.91 11.93 -12.03
C GLU A 72 -3.53 12.97 -10.97
N LEU A 73 -2.28 12.97 -10.51
CA LEU A 73 -1.79 13.96 -9.55
C LEU A 73 -1.91 15.40 -10.07
N ASP A 74 -1.80 15.60 -11.38
CA ASP A 74 -1.93 16.92 -12.00
C ASP A 74 -3.38 17.46 -12.00
N ASP A 75 -4.37 16.59 -11.79
CA ASP A 75 -5.77 17.00 -11.59
C ASP A 75 -6.05 17.45 -10.14
N LEU A 76 -5.12 17.17 -9.22
CA LEU A 76 -5.24 17.58 -7.82
C LEU A 76 -4.72 19.00 -7.61
N ARG A 77 -5.37 19.72 -6.69
CA ARG A 77 -4.93 21.05 -6.27
C ARG A 77 -4.15 20.94 -4.95
N PRO A 78 -2.98 21.60 -4.84
CA PRO A 78 -2.27 21.66 -3.57
C PRO A 78 -3.08 22.46 -2.54
N VAL A 79 -2.98 22.05 -1.27
CA VAL A 79 -3.51 22.81 -0.13
C VAL A 79 -2.54 23.93 0.26
N SER A 80 -1.25 23.64 0.17
CA SER A 80 -0.14 24.60 0.31
C SER A 80 0.99 24.20 -0.63
N ASP A 81 2.04 25.02 -0.74
CA ASP A 81 3.15 24.74 -1.67
C ASP A 81 3.72 23.32 -1.50
N GLY A 82 3.68 22.53 -2.58
CA GLY A 82 4.11 21.13 -2.62
C GLY A 82 3.30 20.12 -1.77
N LEU A 83 2.27 20.53 -1.03
CA LEU A 83 1.49 19.65 -0.15
C LEU A 83 0.04 19.50 -0.63
N TYR A 84 -0.40 18.26 -0.74
CA TYR A 84 -1.71 17.88 -1.24
C TYR A 84 -2.46 17.07 -0.20
N LEU A 85 -3.78 17.25 -0.15
CA LEU A 85 -4.68 16.40 0.61
C LEU A 85 -5.66 15.76 -0.37
N TRP A 86 -5.75 14.44 -0.34
CA TRP A 86 -6.63 13.71 -1.25
C TRP A 86 -7.37 12.59 -0.52
N GLN A 87 -8.71 12.63 -0.60
CA GLN A 87 -9.55 11.60 -0.04
C GLN A 87 -9.92 10.60 -1.13
N GLY A 88 -9.44 9.36 -1.03
CA GLY A 88 -9.64 8.38 -2.09
C GLY A 88 -8.91 7.05 -1.87
N ASP A 89 -9.06 6.14 -2.85
CA ASP A 89 -8.38 4.84 -2.85
C ASP A 89 -6.95 4.98 -3.38
N ILE A 90 -5.94 4.91 -2.50
CA ILE A 90 -4.52 5.07 -2.86
C ILE A 90 -4.05 4.16 -4.00
N THR A 91 -4.72 3.02 -4.22
CA THR A 91 -4.38 2.09 -5.31
C THR A 91 -4.75 2.62 -6.69
N THR A 92 -5.41 3.78 -6.76
CA THR A 92 -5.87 4.44 -8.00
C THR A 92 -5.21 5.81 -8.24
N LEU A 93 -4.22 6.19 -7.43
CA LEU A 93 -3.49 7.45 -7.60
C LEU A 93 -2.27 7.24 -8.51
N HIS A 94 -2.17 8.03 -9.58
CA HIS A 94 -1.00 8.09 -10.43
C HIS A 94 -0.02 9.15 -9.90
N CYS A 95 1.10 8.68 -9.34
CA CYS A 95 2.22 9.46 -8.82
C CYS A 95 3.50 8.57 -8.83
N ASP A 96 4.67 9.10 -8.46
CA ASP A 96 5.90 8.29 -8.54
C ASP A 96 5.89 7.15 -7.52
N ALA A 97 5.48 7.44 -6.28
CA ALA A 97 5.40 6.44 -5.23
C ALA A 97 4.20 6.58 -4.30
N ILE A 98 3.73 5.45 -3.78
CA ILE A 98 2.82 5.39 -2.64
C ILE A 98 3.51 4.72 -1.45
N VAL A 99 3.04 5.01 -0.24
CA VAL A 99 3.55 4.40 0.99
C VAL A 99 2.58 3.34 1.50
N ASN A 100 3.11 2.16 1.74
CA ASN A 100 2.43 1.05 2.39
C ASN A 100 2.80 1.00 3.88
N ALA A 101 1.78 0.99 4.76
CA ALA A 101 1.96 0.66 6.17
C ALA A 101 2.02 -0.87 6.33
N ALA A 102 3.24 -1.41 6.25
CA ALA A 102 3.53 -2.83 6.31
C ALA A 102 3.63 -3.35 7.76
N ASN A 103 3.63 -4.67 7.89
CA ASN A 103 4.07 -5.37 9.10
C ASN A 103 5.57 -5.74 9.00
N SER A 104 6.20 -6.12 10.12
CA SER A 104 7.63 -6.44 10.20
C SER A 104 8.07 -7.58 9.26
N GLY A 105 7.15 -8.48 8.91
CA GLY A 105 7.37 -9.56 7.96
C GLY A 105 7.39 -9.12 6.49
N MET A 106 6.95 -7.89 6.16
CA MET A 106 7.03 -7.21 4.85
C MET A 106 6.40 -7.90 3.64
N THR A 107 5.88 -9.12 3.79
CA THR A 107 5.31 -9.91 2.69
C THR A 107 3.81 -9.69 2.52
N GLY A 108 3.28 -8.58 3.03
CA GLY A 108 1.87 -8.23 2.95
C GLY A 108 1.00 -8.88 4.02
N CYS A 109 -0.31 -8.67 3.91
CA CYS A 109 -1.31 -9.23 4.82
C CYS A 109 -1.75 -10.65 4.40
N TYR A 110 -1.75 -11.60 5.34
CA TYR A 110 -2.20 -12.98 5.13
C TYR A 110 -3.62 -13.25 5.64
N VAL A 111 -4.34 -12.23 6.11
CA VAL A 111 -5.75 -12.37 6.51
C VAL A 111 -6.63 -12.17 5.26
N PRO A 112 -7.39 -13.19 4.82
CA PRO A 112 -8.24 -13.09 3.63
C PRO A 112 -9.16 -11.88 3.70
N ASN A 113 -9.18 -11.06 2.64
CA ASN A 113 -10.09 -9.93 2.49
C ASN A 113 -10.03 -8.90 3.63
N HIS A 114 -8.93 -8.86 4.39
CA HIS A 114 -8.74 -7.87 5.46
C HIS A 114 -8.74 -6.45 4.90
N ARG A 115 -9.34 -5.52 5.62
CA ARG A 115 -9.53 -4.12 5.19
C ARG A 115 -8.36 -3.22 5.62
N CYS A 116 -7.15 -3.77 5.78
CA CYS A 116 -5.95 -2.99 6.02
C CYS A 116 -5.33 -2.50 4.70
N ILE A 117 -4.56 -1.41 4.78
CA ILE A 117 -3.94 -0.81 3.60
C ILE A 117 -2.94 -1.74 2.91
N ASP A 118 -2.22 -2.55 3.70
CA ASP A 118 -1.26 -3.55 3.22
C ASP A 118 -1.95 -4.62 2.35
N ASN A 119 -3.11 -5.11 2.79
CA ASN A 119 -3.92 -6.03 1.99
C ASN A 119 -4.40 -5.38 0.69
N CYS A 120 -4.88 -4.14 0.74
CA CYS A 120 -5.34 -3.41 -0.44
C CYS A 120 -4.20 -3.23 -1.46
N ILE A 121 -3.06 -2.69 -1.04
CA ILE A 121 -1.90 -2.46 -1.91
C ILE A 121 -1.40 -3.76 -2.53
N HIS A 122 -1.20 -4.82 -1.74
CA HIS A 122 -0.76 -6.11 -2.29
C HIS A 122 -1.79 -6.74 -3.24
N SER A 123 -3.09 -6.61 -2.95
CA SER A 123 -4.14 -7.19 -3.81
C SER A 123 -4.21 -6.52 -5.18
N TYR A 124 -4.03 -5.19 -5.25
CA TYR A 124 -4.08 -4.44 -6.52
C TYR A 124 -2.73 -4.34 -7.24
N SER A 125 -1.61 -4.46 -6.52
CA SER A 125 -0.28 -4.56 -7.15
C SER A 125 -0.08 -5.92 -7.83
N GLY A 126 -0.58 -6.99 -7.23
CA GLY A 126 -0.46 -8.37 -7.74
C GLY A 126 0.56 -9.20 -6.97
N ILE A 127 0.55 -10.52 -7.19
CA ILE A 127 1.39 -11.45 -6.40
C ILE A 127 2.89 -11.22 -6.54
N GLN A 128 3.34 -10.53 -7.60
CA GLN A 128 4.74 -10.20 -7.81
C GLN A 128 5.30 -9.36 -6.65
N LEU A 129 4.50 -8.45 -6.09
CA LEU A 129 4.93 -7.61 -4.97
C LEU A 129 5.33 -8.44 -3.76
N ARG A 130 4.54 -9.47 -3.43
CA ARG A 130 4.86 -10.37 -2.32
C ARG A 130 6.14 -11.17 -2.59
N LEU A 131 6.40 -11.55 -3.83
CA LEU A 131 7.64 -12.25 -4.21
C LEU A 131 8.86 -11.34 -4.06
N GLU A 132 8.80 -10.11 -4.58
CA GLU A 132 9.88 -9.13 -4.42
C GLU A 132 10.15 -8.81 -2.95
N CYS A 133 9.10 -8.61 -2.14
CA CYS A 133 9.25 -8.43 -0.70
C CYS A 133 9.91 -9.64 -0.03
N ALA A 134 9.52 -10.87 -0.38
CA ALA A 134 10.11 -12.07 0.22
C ALA A 134 11.60 -12.20 -0.12
N GLU A 135 12.00 -11.92 -1.37
CA GLU A 135 13.40 -11.89 -1.80
C GLU A 135 14.21 -10.80 -1.07
N LEU A 136 13.60 -9.63 -0.83
CA LEU A 136 14.20 -8.56 -0.04
C LEU A 136 14.44 -9.00 1.41
N MET A 137 13.45 -9.63 2.05
CA MET A 137 13.55 -10.08 3.43
C MET A 137 14.52 -11.25 3.61
N GLU A 138 14.56 -12.19 2.66
CA GLU A 138 15.53 -13.29 2.65
C GLU A 138 16.95 -12.74 2.58
N ARG A 139 17.20 -11.77 1.69
CA ARG A 139 18.51 -11.10 1.59
C ARG A 139 18.87 -10.29 2.83
N GLN A 140 17.90 -9.71 3.51
CA GLN A 140 18.11 -8.97 4.76
C GLN A 140 18.42 -9.90 5.93
N GLY A 141 17.79 -11.07 5.98
CA GLY A 141 18.03 -12.09 7.01
C GLY A 141 17.37 -11.81 8.37
N HIS A 142 16.58 -10.73 8.50
CA HIS A 142 15.80 -10.40 9.70
C HIS A 142 14.55 -9.60 9.35
N GLU A 143 13.57 -9.57 10.26
CA GLU A 143 12.36 -8.75 10.13
C GLU A 143 12.66 -7.25 10.03
N GLU A 144 11.80 -6.50 9.35
CA GLU A 144 12.00 -5.08 9.13
C GLU A 144 11.76 -4.29 10.42
N PRO A 145 12.72 -3.48 10.89
CA PRO A 145 12.55 -2.69 12.09
C PRO A 145 11.49 -1.60 11.92
N THR A 146 10.77 -1.29 13.00
CA THR A 146 9.85 -0.15 13.06
C THR A 146 10.58 1.16 12.73
N GLY A 147 9.92 2.05 11.98
CA GLY A 147 10.46 3.35 11.61
C GLY A 147 11.46 3.31 10.44
N LYS A 148 11.64 2.17 9.77
CA LYS A 148 12.46 2.01 8.56
C LYS A 148 11.60 1.84 7.31
N ALA A 149 12.22 1.92 6.14
CA ALA A 149 11.56 1.80 4.85
C ALA A 149 12.32 0.93 3.84
N LYS A 150 11.58 0.22 3.00
CA LYS A 150 12.06 -0.47 1.80
C LYS A 150 11.28 -0.01 0.58
N ILE A 151 11.84 -0.22 -0.61
CA ILE A 151 11.20 0.17 -1.88
C ILE A 151 11.14 -1.02 -2.83
N THR A 152 10.02 -1.15 -3.53
CA THR A 152 9.75 -2.16 -4.55
C THR A 152 9.08 -1.52 -5.77
N LYS A 153 8.98 -2.26 -6.88
CA LYS A 153 8.12 -1.86 -8.00
C LYS A 153 6.65 -1.96 -7.59
N ALA A 154 5.81 -1.10 -8.17
CA ALA A 154 4.38 -1.10 -7.87
C ALA A 154 3.54 -2.07 -8.73
N TYR A 155 4.14 -2.63 -9.78
CA TYR A 155 3.53 -3.60 -10.71
C TYR A 155 2.26 -3.08 -11.40
N ASN A 156 1.07 -3.49 -10.94
CA ASN A 156 -0.21 -3.16 -11.57
C ASN A 156 -0.88 -1.90 -11.00
N LEU A 157 -0.27 -1.26 -10.00
CA LEU A 157 -0.74 0.05 -9.53
C LEU A 157 -0.35 1.15 -10.52
N PRO A 158 -1.09 2.28 -10.55
CA PRO A 158 -0.72 3.41 -11.39
C PRO A 158 0.63 4.04 -10.99
N CYS A 159 1.03 3.98 -9.72
CA CYS A 159 2.32 4.53 -9.30
C CYS A 159 3.51 3.70 -9.81
N SER A 160 4.72 4.26 -9.78
CA SER A 160 5.93 3.53 -10.21
C SER A 160 6.51 2.63 -9.12
N TYR A 161 6.48 3.12 -7.87
CA TYR A 161 7.10 2.47 -6.71
C TYR A 161 6.15 2.37 -5.52
N ILE A 162 6.45 1.43 -4.63
CA ILE A 162 5.85 1.33 -3.30
C ILE A 162 6.96 1.44 -2.27
N LEU A 163 6.82 2.38 -1.33
CA LEU A 163 7.66 2.43 -0.14
C LEU A 163 6.95 1.75 1.01
N HIS A 164 7.53 0.68 1.52
CA HIS A 164 7.01 -0.12 2.61
C HIS A 164 7.66 0.32 3.91
N THR A 165 6.87 0.74 4.89
CA THR A 165 7.39 1.10 6.22
C THR A 165 6.59 0.41 7.32
N VAL A 166 7.29 0.03 8.39
CA VAL A 166 6.70 -0.61 9.57
C VAL A 166 6.44 0.46 10.61
N GLY A 167 5.16 0.72 10.89
CA GLY A 167 4.73 1.69 11.89
C GLY A 167 4.70 1.10 13.31
N PRO A 168 4.77 1.94 14.36
CA PRO A 168 4.65 1.47 15.74
C PRO A 168 3.25 0.90 16.02
N ILE A 169 3.20 -0.11 16.90
CA ILE A 169 1.98 -0.77 17.37
C ILE A 169 1.69 -0.29 18.79
N ILE A 170 0.55 0.38 19.00
CA ILE A 170 0.25 1.02 20.28
C ILE A 170 -0.50 0.06 21.19
N GLN A 171 0.11 -0.27 22.32
CA GLN A 171 -0.47 -1.08 23.39
C GLN A 171 -0.49 -0.27 24.69
N GLY A 172 -1.53 0.54 24.87
CA GLY A 172 -1.72 1.35 26.08
C GLY A 172 -1.40 2.83 25.87
N ILE A 173 -0.68 3.42 26.82
CA ILE A 173 -0.39 4.87 26.82
C ILE A 173 0.76 5.15 25.84
N LEU A 174 0.56 6.15 24.98
CA LEU A 174 1.59 6.61 24.05
C LEU A 174 2.86 7.04 24.79
N THR A 175 3.99 6.50 24.36
CA THR A 175 5.32 6.83 24.85
C THR A 175 6.01 7.79 23.89
N LYS A 176 7.10 8.45 24.34
CA LYS A 176 7.92 9.28 23.46
C LYS A 176 8.49 8.50 22.27
N GLU A 177 8.85 7.24 22.49
CA GLU A 177 9.39 6.34 21.45
C GLU A 177 8.38 6.11 20.33
N ASP A 178 7.09 5.95 20.64
CA ASP A 178 6.04 5.80 19.63
C ASP A 178 5.98 7.00 18.66
N TYR A 179 6.11 8.22 19.19
CA TYR A 179 6.14 9.43 18.36
C TYR A 179 7.39 9.48 17.47
N GLU A 180 8.54 9.08 18.01
CA GLU A 180 9.81 9.05 17.28
C GLU A 180 9.82 7.99 16.19
N LEU A 181 9.28 6.79 16.48
CA LEU A 181 9.15 5.70 15.52
C LEU A 181 8.21 6.06 14.37
N LEU A 182 7.04 6.65 14.65
CA LEU A 182 6.13 7.08 13.59
C LEU A 182 6.76 8.20 12.74
N ALA A 183 7.45 9.17 13.35
CA ALA A 183 8.20 10.18 12.59
C ALA A 183 9.30 9.52 11.73
N GLY A 184 9.96 8.50 12.26
CA GLY A 184 10.96 7.69 11.55
C GLY A 184 10.42 7.04 10.27
N CYS A 185 9.18 6.55 10.28
CA CYS A 185 8.52 6.03 9.08
C CYS A 185 8.46 7.06 7.95
N TYR A 186 7.94 8.26 8.25
CA TYR A 186 7.84 9.34 7.27
C TYR A 186 9.23 9.78 6.78
N GLN A 187 10.17 9.97 7.70
CA GLN A 187 11.54 10.39 7.36
C GLN A 187 12.23 9.36 6.45
N SER A 188 12.17 8.07 6.79
CA SER A 188 12.80 7.00 6.02
C SER A 188 12.18 6.85 4.63
N CYS A 189 10.87 6.98 4.50
CA CYS A 189 10.21 6.97 3.19
C CYS A 189 10.63 8.17 2.33
N LEU A 190 10.66 9.38 2.90
CA LEU A 190 11.05 10.58 2.18
C LEU A 190 12.52 10.54 1.73
N GLU A 191 13.42 10.06 2.59
CA GLU A 191 14.84 9.87 2.26
C GLU A 191 15.00 8.88 1.12
N LEU A 192 14.37 7.71 1.22
CA LEU A 192 14.48 6.66 0.18
C LEU A 192 13.87 7.08 -1.15
N ALA A 193 12.77 7.85 -1.13
CA ALA A 193 12.19 8.41 -2.34
C ALA A 193 13.12 9.47 -2.97
N ALA A 194 13.75 10.32 -2.15
CA ALA A 194 14.71 11.31 -2.63
C ALA A 194 15.97 10.66 -3.22
N GLU A 195 16.49 9.59 -2.60
CA GLU A 195 17.60 8.78 -3.11
C GLU A 195 17.32 8.14 -4.48
N LYS A 196 16.04 7.93 -4.79
CA LYS A 196 15.57 7.45 -6.11
C LYS A 196 15.19 8.57 -7.07
N GLU A 197 15.46 9.82 -6.71
CA GLU A 197 15.15 11.01 -7.53
C GLU A 197 13.65 11.09 -7.89
N LEU A 198 12.77 10.60 -7.00
CA LEU A 198 11.33 10.71 -7.19
C LEU A 198 10.87 12.14 -6.88
N GLU A 199 9.84 12.61 -7.58
CA GLU A 199 9.30 13.96 -7.40
C GLU A 199 8.00 13.97 -6.59
N SER A 200 7.30 12.85 -6.50
CA SER A 200 6.00 12.73 -5.82
C SER A 200 5.83 11.47 -4.97
N ILE A 201 5.27 11.65 -3.77
CA ILE A 201 5.02 10.55 -2.82
C ILE A 201 3.69 10.72 -2.11
N ALA A 202 2.89 9.65 -2.07
CA ALA A 202 1.61 9.61 -1.37
C ALA A 202 1.66 8.76 -0.10
N PHE A 203 1.33 9.36 1.04
CA PHE A 203 1.24 8.69 2.34
C PHE A 203 -0.21 8.32 2.66
N CYS A 204 -0.46 7.05 2.98
CA CYS A 204 -1.67 6.67 3.72
C CYS A 204 -1.55 7.06 5.20
N CYS A 205 -2.64 6.98 5.96
CA CYS A 205 -2.61 7.14 7.42
C CYS A 205 -1.88 5.97 8.11
N ILE A 206 -0.55 6.09 8.31
CA ILE A 206 0.29 5.05 8.93
C ILE A 206 -0.11 4.83 10.40
N SER A 207 -0.21 3.56 10.79
CA SER A 207 -0.53 3.09 12.16
C SER A 207 -1.90 3.46 12.74
N THR A 208 -2.78 4.18 12.05
CA THR A 208 -4.06 4.66 12.64
C THR A 208 -5.25 3.68 12.50
N GLY A 209 -5.04 2.55 11.83
CA GLY A 209 -5.99 1.43 11.76
C GLY A 209 -5.66 0.37 12.80
N GLU A 210 -5.23 -0.80 12.33
CA GLU A 210 -4.94 -1.99 13.15
C GLU A 210 -3.87 -1.77 14.23
N PHE A 211 -3.02 -0.74 14.11
CA PHE A 211 -1.94 -0.44 15.06
C PHE A 211 -2.30 0.64 16.09
N HIS A 212 -3.53 1.16 16.03
CA HIS A 212 -4.17 1.99 17.05
C HIS A 212 -3.45 3.30 17.43
N PHE A 213 -2.60 3.85 16.56
CA PHE A 213 -2.07 5.20 16.78
C PHE A 213 -3.20 6.23 16.63
N PRO A 214 -3.43 7.12 17.62
CA PRO A 214 -4.52 8.09 17.54
C PRO A 214 -4.41 9.00 16.31
N ASN A 215 -5.49 9.06 15.52
CA ASN A 215 -5.52 9.70 14.20
C ASN A 215 -5.04 11.16 14.21
N GLU A 216 -5.51 11.97 15.16
CA GLU A 216 -5.10 13.38 15.28
C GLU A 216 -3.59 13.52 15.53
N LYS A 217 -3.03 12.70 16.44
CA LYS A 217 -1.61 12.71 16.77
C LYS A 217 -0.74 12.18 15.63
N ALA A 218 -1.20 11.15 14.93
CA ALA A 218 -0.53 10.65 13.74
C ALA A 218 -0.48 11.72 12.64
N ALA A 219 -1.58 12.44 12.41
CA ALA A 219 -1.64 13.53 11.43
C ALA A 219 -0.71 14.70 11.80
N GLU A 220 -0.66 15.10 13.07
CA GLU A 220 0.29 16.11 13.57
C GLU A 220 1.75 15.70 13.26
N ILE A 221 2.12 14.44 13.52
CA ILE A 221 3.47 13.91 13.26
C ILE A 221 3.76 13.88 11.76
N ALA A 222 2.81 13.41 10.95
CA ALA A 222 2.94 13.29 9.50
C ALA A 222 3.24 14.66 8.87
N VAL A 223 2.38 15.65 9.13
CA VAL A 223 2.49 17.00 8.55
C VAL A 223 3.76 17.69 9.02
N ARG A 224 4.08 17.62 10.32
CA ARG A 224 5.31 18.24 10.87
C ARG A 224 6.58 17.63 10.26
N THR A 225 6.64 16.30 10.13
CA THR A 225 7.82 15.61 9.60
C THR A 225 8.02 15.92 8.12
N VAL A 226 6.94 15.88 7.33
CA VAL A 226 6.98 16.22 5.90
C VAL A 226 7.39 17.66 5.67
N LYS A 227 6.75 18.64 6.37
CA LYS A 227 7.10 20.07 6.23
C LYS A 227 8.59 20.30 6.52
N LYS A 228 9.09 19.74 7.63
CA LYS A 228 10.50 19.83 8.01
C LYS A 228 11.45 19.18 6.98
N PHE A 229 11.03 18.09 6.35
CA PHE A 229 11.83 17.45 5.30
C PHE A 229 11.90 18.33 4.04
N MET A 230 10.77 18.91 3.63
CA MET A 230 10.67 19.73 2.41
C MET A 230 11.35 21.10 2.52
N GLU A 231 11.70 21.55 3.72
CA GLU A 231 12.58 22.72 3.92
C GLU A 231 14.02 22.47 3.41
N LYS A 232 14.43 21.21 3.27
CA LYS A 232 15.74 20.82 2.76
C LYS A 232 15.72 20.79 1.23
N LYS A 233 16.90 20.91 0.61
CA LYS A 233 17.04 20.61 -0.82
C LYS A 233 16.75 19.12 -1.05
N THR A 234 15.70 18.83 -1.80
CA THR A 234 15.25 17.47 -2.13
C THR A 234 14.68 17.43 -3.54
N SER A 235 14.65 16.25 -4.16
CA SER A 235 13.97 15.98 -5.43
C SER A 235 12.44 15.93 -5.27
N ILE A 236 11.95 15.67 -4.05
CA ILE A 236 10.52 15.58 -3.74
C ILE A 236 9.86 16.96 -3.82
N LYS A 237 8.94 17.12 -4.79
CA LYS A 237 8.19 18.36 -5.04
C LYS A 237 6.75 18.29 -4.56
N LYS A 238 6.15 17.09 -4.57
CA LYS A 238 4.73 16.89 -4.28
C LYS A 238 4.54 15.79 -3.22
N VAL A 239 4.05 16.13 -2.04
CA VAL A 239 3.67 15.14 -1.01
C VAL A 239 2.15 15.12 -0.85
N ILE A 240 1.57 13.94 -1.01
CA ILE A 240 0.13 13.72 -0.95
C ILE A 240 -0.20 13.01 0.37
N PHE A 241 -1.01 13.65 1.20
CA PHE A 241 -1.65 12.99 2.34
C PHE A 241 -2.94 12.34 1.84
N ASN A 242 -2.91 11.03 1.63
CA ASN A 242 -4.09 10.25 1.28
C ASN A 242 -4.87 9.86 2.53
N VAL A 243 -6.16 10.19 2.54
CA VAL A 243 -7.09 9.86 3.61
C VAL A 243 -8.29 9.10 3.05
N PHE A 244 -9.01 8.37 3.91
CA PHE A 244 -10.25 7.69 3.52
C PHE A 244 -11.45 8.21 4.31
N LYS A 245 -11.33 8.33 5.63
CA LYS A 245 -12.40 8.79 6.51
C LYS A 245 -12.48 10.31 6.56
N ASP A 246 -13.69 10.84 6.70
CA ASP A 246 -13.92 12.28 6.87
C ASP A 246 -13.24 12.83 8.13
N THR A 247 -13.13 12.01 9.18
CA THR A 247 -12.41 12.37 10.42
C THR A 247 -10.94 12.66 10.15
N ASP A 248 -10.26 11.82 9.36
CA ASP A 248 -8.86 12.00 9.01
C ASP A 248 -8.69 13.25 8.14
N LYS A 249 -9.56 13.41 7.14
CA LYS A 249 -9.59 14.60 6.29
C LYS A 249 -9.68 15.88 7.11
N ASN A 250 -10.58 15.95 8.08
CA ASN A 250 -10.74 17.13 8.94
C ASN A 250 -9.48 17.45 9.75
N PHE A 251 -8.74 16.44 10.24
CA PHE A 251 -7.46 16.67 10.92
C PHE A 251 -6.42 17.25 9.96
N TYR A 252 -6.23 16.62 8.79
CA TYR A 252 -5.24 17.08 7.81
C TYR A 252 -5.58 18.46 7.24
N GLU A 253 -6.85 18.77 6.95
CA GLU A 253 -7.27 20.09 6.48
C GLU A 253 -6.90 21.21 7.47
N ARG A 254 -7.05 20.96 8.78
CA ARG A 254 -6.68 21.93 9.82
C ARG A 254 -5.17 22.14 9.93
N LEU A 255 -4.37 21.10 9.70
CA LEU A 255 -2.91 21.13 9.86
C LEU A 255 -2.16 21.66 8.62
N LEU A 256 -2.78 21.57 7.45
CA LEU A 256 -2.18 21.96 6.17
C LEU A 256 -2.50 23.41 5.76
N ARG A 257 -3.54 24.01 6.34
CA ARG A 257 -3.87 25.44 6.18
C ARG A 257 -2.86 26.36 6.87
#